data_AF-A0A969T7F2-F1
#
_entry.id   AF-A0A969T7F2-F1
#
_cell.length_a   1.000
_cell.length_b   1.000
_cell.length_c   1.000
_cell.angle_alpha   90.00
_cell.angle_beta   90.00
_cell.angle_gamma   90.00
#
_symmetry.space_group_name_H-M   'P 1'
#
loop_
_entity.id
_entity.type
_entity.pdbx_description
1 polymer ?
#
loop_
_entity_poly.entity_id
_entity_poly.type
_entity_poly.pdbx_seq_one_letter_code
_entity_poly.pdbx_strand_id
1 'polypeptide(L)' 'MFDEPTSGLSSADSEKVIILLKRQALKGKLVITNIHQPSSDVFKMLDKLN' A
#
# COMPACT_ATOMS: atom_id res chain seq x y z
N MET A 1 6.60 0.99 -10.16
CA MET A 1 7.28 0.15 -9.17
C MET A 1 7.76 1.08 -8.07
N PHE A 2 7.31 0.86 -6.84
CA PHE A 2 7.74 1.60 -5.66
C PHE A 2 8.36 0.61 -4.68
N ASP A 3 9.49 0.96 -4.07
CA ASP A 3 10.21 0.01 -3.21
C ASP A 3 9.82 0.16 -1.73
N GLU A 4 9.70 1.40 -1.24
CA GLU A 4 9.39 1.65 0.17
C GLU A 4 8.47 2.87 0.34
N PRO A 5 7.24 2.85 -0.21
CA PRO A 5 6.40 4.05 -0.27
C PRO A 5 5.81 4.46 1.08
N THR A 6 5.97 3.64 2.12
CA THR A 6 5.45 3.89 3.49
C THR A 6 6.57 4.13 4.51
N SER A 7 7.85 4.00 4.14
CA SER A 7 8.96 4.12 5.09
C SER A 7 9.06 5.51 5.69
N GLY A 8 9.13 5.58 7.03
CA GLY A 8 9.21 6.84 7.79
C GLY A 8 7.89 7.61 7.92
N LEU A 9 6.78 7.07 7.40
CA LEU A 9 5.46 7.67 7.57
C LEU A 9 4.80 7.23 8.86
N SER A 10 3.86 8.06 9.35
CA SER A 10 2.91 7.62 10.37
C SER A 10 2.01 6.50 9.82
N SER A 11 1.36 5.73 10.69
CA SER A 11 0.38 4.72 10.28
C SER A 11 -0.73 5.33 9.42
N ALA A 12 -1.26 6.48 9.84
CA ALA A 12 -2.33 7.19 9.13
C ALA A 12 -1.90 7.70 7.75
N ASP A 13 -0.65 8.13 7.60
CA ASP A 13 -0.14 8.56 6.30
C ASP A 13 0.19 7.38 5.39
N SER A 14 0.67 6.28 5.97
CA SER A 14 0.87 5.02 5.25
C SER A 14 -0.44 4.49 4.67
N GLU A 15 -1.55 4.53 5.42
CA GLU A 15 -2.87 4.17 4.91
C GLU A 15 -3.29 5.01 3.70
N LYS A 16 -3.05 6.33 3.74
CA LYS A 16 -3.35 7.22 2.60
C LYS A 16 -2.56 6.80 1.36
N VAL A 17 -1.29 6.46 1.50
CA VAL A 17 -0.46 5.95 0.40
C VAL A 17 -1.08 4.68 -0.19
N ILE A 18 -1.47 3.72 0.63
CA ILE A 18 -2.10 2.47 0.17
C ILE A 18 -3.44 2.73 -0.53
N ILE A 19 -4.26 3.65 -0.02
CA ILE A 19 -5.52 4.06 -0.69
C ILE A 19 -5.23 4.61 -2.09
N LEU A 20 -4.21 5.46 -2.23
CA LEU A 20 -3.84 6.03 -3.53
C LEU A 20 -3.37 4.95 -4.49
N LEU A 21 -2.52 4.02 -4.05
CA LEU A 21 -2.06 2.89 -4.86
C LEU A 21 -3.23 2.02 -5.32
N LYS A 22 -4.17 1.70 -4.41
CA LYS A 22 -5.38 0.92 -4.72
C LYS A 22 -6.28 1.63 -5.74
N ARG A 23 -6.45 2.95 -5.63
CA ARG A 23 -7.18 3.75 -6.63
C ARG A 23 -6.54 3.70 -8.01
N GLN A 24 -5.22 3.62 -8.11
CA GLN A 24 -4.54 3.48 -9.40
C GLN A 24 -4.76 2.07 -9.97
N ALA A 25 -4.72 1.04 -9.14
CA ALA A 25 -5.06 -0.32 -9.55
C ALA A 25 -6.49 -0.43 -10.08
N LEU A 26 -7.47 0.17 -9.40
CA LEU A 26 -8.88 0.22 -9.83
C LEU A 26 -9.10 0.94 -11.17
N LYS A 27 -8.16 1.79 -11.59
CA LYS A 27 -8.17 2.43 -12.92
C LYS A 27 -7.53 1.57 -14.01
N GLY A 28 -7.25 0.29 -13.73
CA GLY A 28 -6.65 -0.65 -14.68
C GLY A 28 -5.12 -0.55 -14.80
N LYS A 29 -4.44 0.15 -13.87
CA LYS A 29 -2.97 0.21 -13.86
C LYS A 29 -2.40 -0.97 -13.08
N LEU A 30 -1.37 -1.61 -13.62
CA LEU A 30 -0.56 -2.55 -12.85
C LEU A 30 0.23 -1.81 -11.78
N VAL A 31 -0.04 -2.12 -10.51
CA VAL A 31 0.67 -1.54 -9.36
C VAL A 31 1.46 -2.66 -8.68
N ILE A 32 2.79 -2.49 -8.68
CA ILE A 32 3.73 -3.36 -7.97
C ILE A 32 4.45 -2.48 -6.94
N THR A 33 4.38 -2.89 -5.68
CA THR A 33 5.05 -2.21 -4.57
C THR A 33 5.60 -3.22 -3.57
N ASN A 34 6.77 -2.92 -3.04
CA ASN A 34 7.27 -3.54 -1.82
C ASN A 34 6.78 -2.72 -0.61
N ILE A 35 6.48 -3.38 0.50
CA ILE A 35 6.10 -2.73 1.77
C ILE A 35 6.93 -3.39 2.86
N HIS A 36 7.90 -2.66 3.38
CA HIS A 36 8.73 -3.11 4.48
C HIS A 36 7.99 -2.88 5.80
N GLN A 37 7.69 -3.97 6.53
CA GLN A 37 7.02 -3.98 7.83
C GLN A 37 5.65 -3.27 7.85
N PRO A 38 4.62 -3.83 7.18
CA PRO A 38 3.28 -3.23 7.18
C PRO A 38 2.70 -3.19 8.60
N SER A 39 2.02 -2.09 8.95
CA SER A 39 1.14 -2.06 10.12
C SER A 39 -0.02 -3.04 9.95
N SER A 40 -0.67 -3.44 11.05
CA SER A 40 -1.83 -4.33 10.99
C SER A 40 -2.97 -3.78 10.13
N ASP A 41 -3.15 -2.45 10.10
CA ASP A 41 -4.19 -1.81 9.31
C ASP A 41 -3.84 -1.79 7.82
N VAL A 42 -2.58 -1.46 7.47
CA VAL A 42 -2.07 -1.57 6.10
C VAL A 42 -2.19 -3.02 5.59
N PHE A 43 -1.82 -4.00 6.41
CA PHE A 43 -1.89 -5.42 6.04
C PHE A 43 -3.31 -5.86 5.70
N LYS A 44 -4.32 -5.43 6.46
CA LYS A 44 -5.75 -5.75 6.20
C LYS A 44 -6.30 -5.10 4.93
N MET A 45 -5.66 -4.04 4.42
CA MET A 45 -6.10 -3.34 3.20
C MET A 45 -5.61 -4.01 1.90
N LEU A 46 -4.57 -4.83 1.99
CA LEU A 46 -4.03 -5.60 0.87
C LEU A 46 -5.04 -6.67 0.45
N ASP A 47 -5.13 -6.90 -0.86
CA ASP A 47 -5.99 -7.96 -1.37
C ASP A 47 -5.46 -9.31 -0.88
N LYS A 48 -6.38 -10.23 -0.53
CA LYS A 48 -6.04 -11.52 0.10
C LYS A 48 -4.92 -12.22 -0.66
N LEU A 49 -3.78 -12.38 0.01
CA LEU A 49 -2.82 -13.42 -0.29
C LEU A 49 -3.45 -14.73 0.20
N ASN A 50 -4.04 -15.48 -0.72
CA ASN A 50 -4.50 -16.84 -0.47
C ASN A 50 -3.30 -17.77 -0.27
#